data_AF-A0A0N5ADF8-F1
#
_entry.id   AF-A0A0N5ADF8-F1
#
_cell.length_a   1.000
_cell.length_b   1.000
_cell.length_c   1.000
_cell.angle_alpha   90.00
_cell.angle_beta   90.00
_cell.angle_gamma   90.00
#
_symmetry.space_group_name_H-M   'P 1'
#
loop_
_entity.id
_entity.type
_entity.pdbx_description
1 polymer ?
#
loop_
_entity_poly.entity_id
_entity_poly.type
_entity_poly.pdbx_seq_one_letter_code
_entity_poly.pdbx_strand_id
1 'polypeptide(L)'
;MSLFGDRALESLYQKSQLFQTRTTLSHLLFVFDVSLLVVAAIHIGDPNLALLAAALAGALFLLLQILLHLRPSLTRYILYASVQLLLLCSITLYPSAYTSLLPNLIVLFTIYSLIPLPLASTIIIATLLSVSQLIALYFFAQKPTLNQVR
;
A
#
# COMPACT_ATOMS: atom_id res chain seq x y z
N MET A 1 -30.53 -20.21 23.06
CA MET A 1 -29.53 -19.52 22.19
C MET A 1 -30.23 -19.12 20.91
N SER A 2 -30.69 -17.88 20.84
CA SER A 2 -31.41 -17.33 19.68
C SER A 2 -30.42 -17.05 18.56
N LEU A 3 -30.57 -17.75 17.45
CA LEU A 3 -29.88 -17.50 16.19
C LEU A 3 -30.17 -16.05 15.78
N PHE A 4 -29.16 -15.19 15.83
CA PHE A 4 -29.26 -13.82 15.34
C PHE A 4 -29.52 -13.86 13.83
N GLY A 5 -30.60 -13.22 13.39
CA GLY A 5 -30.70 -12.61 12.06
C GLY A 5 -31.02 -13.55 10.89
N ASP A 6 -32.10 -13.23 10.20
CA ASP A 6 -32.49 -13.78 8.90
C ASP A 6 -31.30 -13.91 7.94
N ARG A 7 -31.06 -15.12 7.40
CA ARG A 7 -29.91 -15.43 6.51
C ARG A 7 -29.85 -14.49 5.30
N ALA A 8 -31.01 -13.98 4.87
CA ALA A 8 -31.09 -12.99 3.80
C ALA A 8 -30.41 -11.67 4.20
N LEU A 9 -30.62 -11.19 5.42
CA LEU A 9 -30.00 -9.97 5.97
C LEU A 9 -28.49 -10.13 6.13
N GLU A 10 -28.02 -11.29 6.59
CA GLU A 10 -26.59 -11.58 6.70
C GLU A 10 -25.91 -11.60 5.32
N SER A 11 -26.56 -12.19 4.31
CA SER A 11 -26.04 -12.21 2.94
C SER A 11 -25.98 -10.81 2.31
N LEU A 12 -26.97 -9.96 2.58
CA LEU A 12 -26.99 -8.56 2.11
C LEU A 12 -25.90 -7.73 2.80
N TYR A 13 -25.70 -7.94 4.10
CA TYR A 13 -24.63 -7.28 4.87
C TYR A 13 -23.24 -7.66 4.35
N GLN A 14 -22.98 -8.95 4.13
CA GLN A 14 -21.70 -9.41 3.56
C GLN A 14 -21.47 -8.85 2.15
N LYS A 15 -22.53 -8.75 1.33
CA LYS A 15 -22.45 -8.18 -0.01
C LYS A 15 -22.17 -6.66 0.02
N SER A 16 -22.77 -5.93 0.95
CA SER A 16 -22.51 -4.48 1.12
C SER A 16 -21.08 -4.24 1.60
N GLN A 17 -20.58 -5.05 2.54
CA GLN A 17 -19.19 -4.99 3.00
C GLN A 17 -18.22 -5.23 1.85
N LEU A 18 -18.43 -6.26 1.02
CA LEU A 18 -17.57 -6.54 -0.13
C LEU A 18 -17.55 -5.39 -1.15
N PHE A 19 -18.70 -4.74 -1.37
CA PHE A 19 -18.78 -3.57 -2.23
C PHE A 19 -17.98 -2.39 -1.67
N GLN A 20 -18.12 -2.10 -0.37
CA GLN A 20 -17.35 -1.04 0.31
C GLN A 20 -15.84 -1.34 0.27
N THR A 21 -15.43 -2.57 0.60
CA THR A 21 -14.04 -3.02 0.52
C THR A 21 -13.47 -2.81 -0.88
N ARG A 22 -14.23 -3.16 -1.93
CA ARG A 22 -13.80 -2.98 -3.32
C ARG A 22 -13.59 -1.52 -3.69
N THR A 23 -14.52 -0.64 -3.32
CA THR A 23 -14.42 0.80 -3.62
C THR A 23 -13.22 1.42 -2.89
N THR A 24 -13.08 1.14 -1.59
CA THR A 24 -11.94 1.60 -0.80
C THR A 24 -10.62 1.08 -1.38
N LEU A 25 -10.57 -0.19 -1.78
CA LEU A 25 -9.39 -0.77 -2.41
C LEU A 25 -9.07 -0.12 -3.76
N SER A 26 -10.07 0.16 -4.59
CA SER A 26 -9.85 0.86 -5.87
C SER A 26 -9.28 2.26 -5.69
N HIS A 27 -9.78 3.02 -4.71
CA HIS A 27 -9.21 4.34 -4.39
C HIS A 27 -7.78 4.22 -3.89
N LEU A 28 -7.50 3.20 -3.07
CA LEU A 28 -6.18 2.97 -2.52
C LEU A 28 -5.16 2.62 -3.61
N LEU A 29 -5.50 1.72 -4.54
CA LEU A 29 -4.66 1.39 -5.69
C LEU A 29 -4.40 2.64 -6.55
N PHE A 30 -5.42 3.47 -6.77
CA PHE A 30 -5.27 4.69 -7.56
C PHE A 30 -4.31 5.69 -6.91
N VAL A 31 -4.48 5.97 -5.62
CA VAL A 31 -3.57 6.89 -4.89
C VAL A 31 -2.13 6.37 -4.93
N PHE A 32 -1.95 5.06 -4.82
CA PHE A 32 -0.63 4.44 -4.88
C PHE A 32 0.00 4.54 -6.27
N ASP A 33 -0.76 4.28 -7.33
CA ASP A 33 -0.28 4.42 -8.71
C ASP A 33 0.16 5.85 -9.01
N VAL A 34 -0.64 6.85 -8.61
CA VAL A 34 -0.27 8.26 -8.77
C VAL A 34 1.02 8.56 -8.02
N SER A 35 1.18 8.01 -6.82
CA SER A 35 2.38 8.22 -6.02
C SER A 35 3.62 7.60 -6.64
N LEU A 36 3.52 6.38 -7.19
CA LEU A 36 4.60 5.75 -7.92
C LEU A 36 4.93 6.48 -9.21
N LEU A 37 3.93 7.04 -9.90
CA LEU A 37 4.12 7.87 -11.08
C LEU A 37 4.93 9.13 -10.72
N VAL A 38 4.62 9.78 -9.59
CA VAL A 38 5.38 10.93 -9.09
C VAL A 38 6.82 10.53 -8.74
N VAL A 39 7.02 9.40 -8.07
CA VAL A 39 8.37 8.88 -7.78
C VAL A 39 9.14 8.59 -9.06
N ALA A 40 8.50 7.99 -10.06
CA ALA A 40 9.09 7.75 -11.36
C ALA A 40 9.46 9.08 -12.04
N ALA A 41 8.55 10.06 -12.04
CA ALA A 41 8.80 11.38 -12.61
C ALA A 41 10.02 12.09 -11.99
N ILE A 42 10.20 11.98 -10.67
CA ILE A 42 11.37 12.54 -9.96
C ILE A 42 12.68 11.92 -10.47
N HIS A 43 12.68 10.63 -10.82
CA HIS A 43 13.88 9.90 -11.25
C HIS A 43 14.04 9.82 -12.78
N ILE A 44 13.24 10.56 -13.57
CA ILE A 44 13.38 10.61 -15.05
C ILE A 44 14.72 11.22 -15.45
N GLY A 45 15.21 12.22 -14.70
CA GLY A 45 16.46 12.92 -15.01
C GLY A 45 17.71 12.05 -14.81
N ASP A 46 17.68 11.17 -13.80
CA ASP A 46 18.76 10.24 -13.46
C ASP A 46 18.17 8.82 -13.30
N PRO A 47 18.14 8.01 -14.38
CA PRO A 47 17.50 6.70 -14.38
C PRO A 47 18.25 5.75 -13.45
N ASN A 48 17.70 5.59 -12.25
CA ASN A 48 18.23 4.74 -11.20
C ASN A 48 17.36 3.50 -10.99
N LEU A 49 17.84 2.53 -10.21
CA LEU A 49 17.07 1.32 -9.85
C LEU A 49 15.70 1.66 -9.21
N ALA A 50 15.59 2.80 -8.53
CA ALA A 50 14.33 3.31 -7.98
C ALA A 50 13.29 3.62 -9.06
N LEU A 51 13.70 4.15 -10.22
CA LEU A 51 12.81 4.40 -11.36
C LEU A 51 12.26 3.09 -11.91
N LEU A 52 13.14 2.10 -12.12
CA LEU A 52 12.75 0.79 -12.64
C LEU A 52 11.78 0.09 -11.68
N ALA A 53 12.08 0.11 -10.38
CA ALA A 53 11.23 -0.46 -9.35
C ALA A 53 9.86 0.23 -9.28
N ALA A 54 9.82 1.58 -9.31
CA ALA A 54 8.58 2.34 -9.29
C ALA A 54 7.73 2.09 -10.55
N ALA A 55 8.35 2.03 -11.73
CA ALA A 55 7.65 1.76 -12.99
C ALA A 55 7.08 0.35 -13.04
N LEU A 56 7.85 -0.67 -12.64
CA LEU A 56 7.39 -2.06 -12.56
C LEU A 56 6.26 -2.21 -11.55
N ALA A 57 6.40 -1.60 -10.37
CA ALA A 57 5.37 -1.61 -9.36
C ALA A 57 4.07 -0.94 -9.86
N GLY A 58 4.17 0.23 -10.50
CA GLY A 58 3.01 0.94 -11.04
C GLY A 58 2.30 0.13 -12.13
N ALA A 59 3.05 -0.54 -13.00
CA ALA A 59 2.46 -1.45 -13.98
C ALA A 59 1.67 -2.61 -13.33
N LEU A 60 2.19 -3.17 -12.23
CA LEU A 60 1.50 -4.23 -11.48
C LEU A 60 0.26 -3.71 -10.73
N PHE A 61 0.32 -2.50 -10.16
CA PHE A 61 -0.82 -1.85 -9.51
C PHE A 61 -1.94 -1.54 -10.50
N LEU A 62 -1.62 -0.99 -11.67
CA LEU A 62 -2.56 -0.83 -12.78
C LEU A 62 -3.21 -2.16 -13.18
N LEU A 63 -2.43 -3.24 -13.28
CA LEU A 63 -2.94 -4.56 -13.62
C LEU A 63 -3.92 -5.07 -12.55
N LEU A 64 -3.57 -4.92 -11.26
CA LEU A 64 -4.46 -5.27 -10.15
C LEU A 64 -5.75 -4.43 -10.17
N GLN A 65 -5.66 -3.14 -10.53
CA GLN A 65 -6.81 -2.26 -10.64
C GLN A 65 -7.73 -2.65 -11.80
N ILE A 66 -7.16 -2.99 -12.95
CA ILE A 66 -7.90 -3.53 -14.11
C ILE A 66 -8.60 -4.85 -13.72
N LEU A 67 -7.88 -5.75 -13.04
CA LEU A 67 -8.42 -7.03 -12.59
C LEU A 67 -9.56 -6.86 -11.59
N LEU A 68 -9.48 -5.87 -10.69
CA LEU A 68 -10.53 -5.53 -9.73
C LEU A 68 -11.81 -5.04 -10.42
N HIS A 69 -11.67 -4.35 -11.54
CA HIS A 69 -12.80 -3.88 -12.35
C HIS A 69 -13.45 -5.03 -13.12
N LEU A 70 -12.63 -5.87 -13.76
CA LEU A 70 -13.09 -7.01 -14.60
C LEU A 70 -13.65 -8.17 -13.78
N ARG A 71 -13.06 -8.50 -12.62
CA ARG A 71 -13.40 -9.68 -11.82
C ARG A 71 -13.61 -9.32 -10.35
N PRO A 72 -14.80 -8.79 -9.98
CA PRO A 72 -15.12 -8.44 -8.60
C PRO A 72 -15.12 -9.63 -7.63
N SER A 73 -15.30 -10.86 -8.13
CA SER A 73 -15.20 -12.08 -7.32
C SER A 73 -13.79 -12.30 -6.73
N LEU A 74 -12.75 -11.70 -7.34
CA LEU A 74 -11.37 -11.83 -6.89
C LEU A 74 -10.94 -10.75 -5.89
N THR A 75 -11.85 -9.88 -5.43
CA THR A 75 -11.52 -8.73 -4.55
C THR A 75 -10.66 -9.11 -3.37
N ARG A 76 -10.92 -10.25 -2.71
CA ARG A 76 -10.11 -10.72 -1.56
C ARG A 76 -8.68 -11.08 -1.96
N TYR A 77 -8.49 -11.76 -3.10
CA TYR A 77 -7.16 -12.12 -3.59
C TYR A 77 -6.37 -10.89 -4.05
N ILE A 78 -7.06 -9.97 -4.73
CA ILE A 78 -6.47 -8.70 -5.14
C ILE A 78 -6.02 -7.94 -3.91
N LEU A 79 -6.83 -7.90 -2.85
CA LEU A 79 -6.46 -7.26 -1.58
C LEU A 79 -5.18 -7.83 -0.97
N TYR A 80 -5.06 -9.16 -0.88
CA TYR A 80 -3.82 -9.78 -0.40
C TYR A 80 -2.62 -9.49 -1.30
N ALA A 81 -2.81 -9.55 -2.62
CA ALA A 81 -1.77 -9.24 -3.60
C ALA A 81 -1.32 -7.77 -3.48
N SER A 82 -2.26 -6.84 -3.37
CA SER A 82 -1.99 -5.41 -3.18
C SER A 82 -1.13 -5.19 -1.93
N VAL A 83 -1.50 -5.79 -0.80
CA VAL A 83 -0.76 -5.63 0.47
C VAL A 83 0.66 -6.20 0.37
N GLN A 84 0.85 -7.35 -0.28
CA GLN A 84 2.19 -7.90 -0.51
C GLN A 84 3.03 -7.00 -1.43
N LEU A 85 2.42 -6.45 -2.49
CA LEU A 85 3.09 -5.57 -3.44
C LEU A 85 3.45 -4.22 -2.81
N LEU A 86 2.57 -3.69 -1.95
CA LEU A 86 2.78 -2.52 -1.10
C LEU A 86 3.96 -2.73 -0.14
N LEU A 87 4.02 -3.88 0.55
CA LEU A 87 5.16 -4.24 1.42
C LEU A 87 6.47 -4.35 0.63
N LEU A 88 6.42 -4.99 -0.54
CA LEU A 88 7.59 -5.10 -1.43
C LEU A 88 8.07 -3.73 -1.92
N CYS A 89 7.14 -2.83 -2.28
CA CYS A 89 7.45 -1.45 -2.63
C CYS A 89 8.12 -0.70 -1.49
N SER A 90 7.61 -0.84 -0.26
CA SER A 90 8.21 -0.23 0.92
C SER A 90 9.65 -0.68 1.18
N ILE A 91 9.97 -1.95 0.92
CA ILE A 91 11.34 -2.49 1.07
C ILE A 91 12.24 -2.06 -0.09
N THR A 92 11.74 -2.08 -1.32
CA THR A 92 12.53 -1.75 -2.52
C THR A 92 12.82 -0.26 -2.64
N LEU A 93 11.89 0.60 -2.20
CA LEU A 93 12.04 2.06 -2.13
C LEU A 93 12.62 2.54 -0.79
N TYR A 94 12.93 1.63 0.13
CA TYR A 94 13.56 1.92 1.41
C TYR A 94 14.87 2.71 1.34
N PRO A 95 15.78 2.48 0.35
CA PRO A 95 17.05 3.21 0.24
C PRO A 95 16.86 4.71 0.00
N SER A 96 15.74 5.08 -0.63
CA SER A 96 15.33 6.47 -0.85
C SER A 96 14.39 6.90 0.27
N ALA A 97 14.88 6.98 1.51
CA ALA A 97 14.07 7.12 2.74
C ALA A 97 12.93 8.17 2.70
N TYR A 98 13.07 9.24 1.91
CA TYR A 98 12.02 10.25 1.69
C TYR A 98 10.82 9.73 0.87
N THR A 99 11.05 8.86 -0.12
CA THR A 99 9.99 8.31 -0.99
C THR A 99 9.31 7.07 -0.39
N SER A 100 9.87 6.47 0.67
CA SER A 100 9.27 5.29 1.34
C SER A 100 8.22 5.65 2.42
N LEU A 101 8.11 6.92 2.79
CA LEU A 101 7.14 7.41 3.79
C LEU A 101 5.69 7.18 3.37
N LEU A 102 5.36 7.61 2.16
CA LEU A 102 4.01 7.54 1.63
C LEU A 102 3.55 6.09 1.37
N PRO A 103 4.37 5.19 0.79
CA PRO A 103 4.03 3.78 0.66
C PRO A 103 3.69 3.08 1.97
N ASN A 104 4.44 3.35 3.03
CA ASN A 104 4.22 2.74 4.34
C ASN A 104 2.96 3.26 5.05
N LEU A 105 2.63 4.54 4.93
CA LEU A 105 1.36 5.07 5.44
C LEU A 105 0.17 4.40 4.75
N ILE A 106 0.28 4.15 3.44
CA ILE A 106 -0.75 3.46 2.68
C ILE A 106 -0.82 1.98 3.07
N VAL A 107 0.31 1.28 3.27
CA VAL A 107 0.32 -0.10 3.81
C VAL A 107 -0.44 -0.15 5.13
N LEU A 108 -0.11 0.76 6.06
CA LEU A 108 -0.73 0.87 7.37
C LEU A 108 -2.24 1.09 7.29
N PHE A 109 -2.66 2.04 6.46
CA PHE A 109 -4.07 2.31 6.22
C PHE A 109 -4.78 1.11 5.60
N THR A 110 -4.15 0.41 4.65
CA THR A 110 -4.70 -0.78 3.99
C THR A 110 -4.90 -1.91 5.00
N ILE A 111 -3.88 -2.20 5.81
CA ILE A 111 -3.94 -3.26 6.82
C ILE A 111 -5.03 -2.94 7.87
N TYR A 112 -5.17 -1.67 8.26
CA TYR A 112 -6.14 -1.25 9.27
C TYR A 112 -7.59 -1.18 8.75
N SER A 113 -7.79 -0.70 7.52
CA SER A 113 -9.13 -0.45 6.97
C SER A 113 -9.73 -1.61 6.18
N LEU A 114 -8.89 -2.47 5.58
CA LEU A 114 -9.33 -3.46 4.60
C LEU A 114 -9.13 -4.91 5.06
N ILE A 115 -8.18 -5.20 5.96
CA ILE A 115 -8.00 -6.54 6.52
C ILE A 115 -8.61 -6.60 7.92
N PRO A 116 -9.58 -7.51 8.18
CA PRO A 116 -10.06 -7.78 9.53
C PRO A 116 -9.01 -8.58 10.32
N LEU A 117 -7.94 -7.91 10.74
CA LEU A 117 -6.93 -8.45 11.66
C LEU A 117 -7.29 -8.10 13.10
N PRO A 118 -6.95 -8.96 14.08
CA PRO A 118 -7.11 -8.62 15.48
C PRO A 118 -6.25 -7.39 15.81
N LEU A 119 -6.83 -6.43 16.54
CA LEU A 119 -6.24 -5.11 16.84
C LEU A 119 -4.77 -5.19 17.30
N ALA A 120 -4.45 -6.17 18.16
CA ALA A 120 -3.10 -6.40 18.67
C ALA A 120 -2.08 -6.68 17.55
N SER A 121 -2.44 -7.51 16.56
CA SER A 121 -1.55 -7.83 15.44
C SER A 121 -1.30 -6.61 14.54
N THR A 122 -2.32 -5.81 14.29
CA THR A 122 -2.21 -4.58 13.50
C THR A 122 -1.31 -3.56 14.19
N ILE A 123 -1.44 -3.40 15.52
CA ILE A 123 -0.58 -2.52 16.32
C ILE A 123 0.88 -2.96 16.25
N ILE A 124 1.16 -4.27 16.36
CA ILE A 124 2.52 -4.82 16.27
C ILE A 124 3.11 -4.57 14.88
N ILE A 125 2.36 -4.85 13.81
CA ILE A 125 2.83 -4.61 12.44
C ILE A 125 3.08 -3.11 12.20
N ALA A 126 2.20 -2.25 12.70
CA ALA A 126 2.32 -0.80 12.60
C ALA A 126 3.55 -0.25 13.31
N THR A 127 3.80 -0.72 14.53
CA THR A 127 4.96 -0.29 15.32
C THR A 127 6.26 -0.78 14.68
N LEU A 128 6.31 -2.02 14.20
CA LEU A 128 7.47 -2.54 13.48
C LEU A 128 7.75 -1.76 12.18
N LEU A 129 6.71 -1.45 11.40
CA LEU A 129 6.85 -0.63 10.20
C LEU A 129 7.37 0.77 10.55
N SER A 130 6.78 1.42 11.55
CA SER A 130 7.16 2.78 11.98
C SER A 130 8.61 2.82 12.51
N VAL A 131 9.01 1.83 13.32
CA VAL A 131 10.37 1.75 13.86
C VAL A 131 11.37 1.47 12.73
N SER A 132 11.07 0.56 11.80
CA SER A 132 11.94 0.31 10.64
C SER A 132 12.08 1.57 9.79
N GLN A 133 11.01 2.32 9.53
CA GLN A 133 11.10 3.59 8.82
C GLN A 133 11.95 4.64 9.54
N LEU A 134 11.80 4.77 10.86
CA LEU A 134 12.59 5.72 11.63
C LEU A 134 14.08 5.37 11.55
N ILE A 135 14.41 4.07 11.63
CA ILE A 135 15.77 3.56 11.42
C ILE A 135 16.24 3.87 9.99
N ALA A 136 15.40 3.65 8.98
CA ALA A 136 15.69 4.00 7.59
C ALA A 136 16.06 5.48 7.43
N LEU A 137 15.23 6.36 7.97
CA LEU A 137 15.46 7.79 7.92
C LEU A 137 16.74 8.16 8.68
N TYR A 138 16.98 7.59 9.85
CA TYR A 138 18.20 7.87 10.61
C TYR A 138 19.48 7.49 9.85
N PHE A 139 19.52 6.29 9.25
CA PHE A 139 20.71 5.79 8.54
C PHE A 139 20.86 6.33 7.11
N PHE A 140 19.77 6.51 6.37
CA PHE A 140 19.80 6.91 4.96
C PHE A 140 19.50 8.41 4.72
N ALA A 141 18.93 9.14 5.69
CA ALA A 141 18.79 10.60 5.58
C ALA A 141 20.06 11.35 6.01
N GLN A 142 21.07 10.69 6.57
CA GLN A 142 22.40 11.30 6.76
C GLN A 142 23.17 11.36 5.43
N LYS A 143 22.80 12.37 4.63
CA LYS A 143 23.69 13.31 3.93
C LYS A 143 22.84 14.26 3.08
N PRO A 144 22.17 15.27 3.66
CA PRO A 144 22.11 16.53 2.96
C PRO A 144 23.56 17.04 2.96
N THR A 145 24.26 16.96 1.83
CA THR A 145 25.44 17.78 1.56
C THR A 145 24.99 19.24 1.49
N LEU A 146 24.62 19.82 2.64
CA LEU A 146 24.36 21.24 2.81
C LEU A 146 25.67 22.05 2.89
N ASN A 147 26.79 21.48 2.42
CA ASN A 147 28.11 22.10 2.40
C ASN A 147 28.87 21.80 1.09
N GLN A 148 28.26 22.14 -0.04
CA GLN A 148 29.01 22.52 -1.25
C GLN A 148 28.48 23.85 -1.77
N VAL A 149 28.53 24.88 -0.93
CA VAL A 149 28.61 26.26 -1.40
C VAL A 149 30.04 26.71 -1.14
N ARG A 150 30.75 26.91 -2.26
CA ARG A 150 32.14 27.35 -2.48
C ARG A 150 33.16 26.26 -2.76
#